data_AF-A0AB36X6T8-F1
#
_entry.id   AF-A0AB36X6T8-F1
#
_cell.length_a   1.000
_cell.length_b   1.000
_cell.length_c   1.000
_cell.angle_alpha   90.00
_cell.angle_beta   90.00
_cell.angle_gamma   90.00
#
_symmetry.space_group_name_H-M   'P 1'
#
loop_
_entity.id
_entity.type
_entity.pdbx_description
1 polymer ?
#
loop_
_entity_poly.entity_id
_entity_poly.type
_entity_poly.pdbx_seq_one_letter_code
_entity_poly.pdbx_strand_id
1 'polypeptide(L)'
;MEVKATTIGKAVAKHIRSGAGDSIAVNPDVYIQFLLSDPNPLMSGQMLQEKMITQLELNNNAFAFVQNDANGMPTAIWPIVANSVEAIQDNQGNLYLKFYMPNAQTYIFPYSQVIHLRKDFNKDEIFGESNGPTLAPLMEIVTTTDQGIVSAIKNSAAVRWLLKFNTAMRPEDIEKNTKAFVASYLQTQKDQDSIGAAGVDAKTDATQLQP
;
A
#
# COMPACT_ATOMS: atom_id res chain seq x y z
N MET A 1 6.82 -7.34 0.34
CA MET A 1 7.67 -6.40 1.10
C MET A 1 7.85 -6.84 2.54
N GLU A 2 6.79 -7.25 3.23
CA GLU A 2 6.80 -7.67 4.65
C GLU A 2 7.91 -8.68 4.98
N VAL A 3 8.03 -9.78 4.23
CA VAL A 3 9.07 -10.81 4.47
C VAL A 3 10.50 -10.26 4.39
N LYS A 4 10.79 -9.31 3.48
CA LYS A 4 12.11 -8.68 3.37
C LYS A 4 12.39 -7.77 4.56
N ALA A 5 11.45 -6.90 4.89
CA ALA A 5 11.58 -5.96 6.00
C ALA A 5 11.81 -6.71 7.32
N THR A 6 10.98 -7.71 7.64
CA THR A 6 11.10 -8.52 8.87
C THR A 6 12.39 -9.34 8.91
N THR A 7 12.92 -9.77 7.75
CA THR A 7 14.20 -10.49 7.72
C THR A 7 15.35 -9.54 8.04
N ILE A 8 15.35 -8.33 7.48
CA ILE A 8 16.39 -7.33 7.75
C ILE A 8 16.30 -6.83 9.19
N GLY A 9 15.09 -6.64 9.74
CA GLY A 9 14.89 -6.22 11.13
C GLY A 9 15.50 -7.14 12.19
N LYS A 10 15.79 -8.41 11.84
CA LYS A 10 16.50 -9.36 12.71
C LYS A 10 18.01 -9.14 12.74
N ALA A 11 18.54 -8.26 11.89
CA ALA A 11 19.97 -7.97 11.85
C ALA A 11 20.39 -7.16 13.07
N VAL A 12 21.40 -7.65 13.77
CA VAL A 12 21.97 -6.97 14.94
C VAL A 12 23.08 -6.04 14.48
N ALA A 13 22.84 -4.74 14.57
CA ALA A 13 23.86 -3.74 14.31
C ALA A 13 24.94 -3.78 15.42
N LYS A 14 26.20 -3.74 15.02
CA LYS A 14 27.35 -3.70 15.93
C LYS A 14 28.25 -2.54 15.56
N HIS A 15 28.67 -1.78 16.56
CA HIS A 15 29.72 -0.78 16.41
C HIS A 15 31.07 -1.50 16.50
N ILE A 16 31.92 -1.35 15.49
CA ILE A 16 33.25 -1.97 15.46
C ILE A 16 34.29 -0.86 15.37
N ARG A 17 35.29 -0.88 16.25
CA ARG A 17 36.44 0.04 16.20
C ARG A 17 37.73 -0.78 16.13
N SER A 18 38.56 -0.50 15.15
CA SER A 18 39.91 -1.05 15.05
C SER A 18 40.86 -0.26 15.96
N GLY A 19 41.53 -0.95 16.87
CA GLY A 19 42.59 -0.41 17.72
C GLY A 19 43.97 -0.57 17.09
N ALA A 20 45.01 -0.19 17.84
CA ALA A 20 46.40 -0.43 17.42
C ALA A 20 46.70 -1.95 17.40
N GLY A 21 47.32 -2.41 16.31
CA GLY A 21 47.82 -3.79 16.14
C GLY A 21 46.72 -4.87 16.04
N ASP A 22 45.93 -4.86 14.95
CA ASP A 22 44.89 -5.85 14.61
C ASP A 22 43.82 -6.14 15.69
N SER A 23 43.79 -5.36 16.77
CA SER A 23 42.77 -5.49 17.81
C SER A 23 41.43 -4.91 17.32
N ILE A 24 40.38 -5.72 17.35
CA ILE A 24 39.02 -5.32 16.99
C ILE A 24 38.18 -5.25 18.26
N ALA A 25 37.72 -4.05 18.62
CA ALA A 25 36.76 -3.86 19.71
C ALA A 25 35.33 -3.85 19.15
N VAL A 26 34.48 -4.73 19.70
CA VAL A 26 33.05 -4.78 19.38
C VAL A 26 32.28 -4.04 20.46
N ASN A 27 31.48 -3.05 20.06
CA ASN A 27 30.72 -2.11 20.88
C ASN A 27 31.56 -1.44 21.98
N PRO A 28 32.68 -0.77 21.65
CA PRO A 28 33.49 -0.08 22.65
C PRO A 28 32.73 1.08 23.32
N ASP A 29 31.88 1.76 22.55
CA ASP A 29 31.08 2.89 23.02
C ASP A 29 29.65 2.40 23.32
N VAL A 30 29.36 2.20 24.60
CA VAL A 30 28.07 1.67 25.11
C VAL A 30 26.88 2.53 24.65
N TYR A 31 27.07 3.83 24.56
CA TYR A 31 26.05 4.77 24.09
C TYR A 31 25.60 4.50 22.65
N ILE A 32 26.54 4.22 21.74
CA ILE A 32 26.24 3.90 20.34
C ILE A 32 25.52 2.55 20.26
N GLN A 33 25.90 1.59 21.09
CA GLN A 33 25.20 0.31 21.17
C GLN A 33 23.74 0.47 21.59
N PHE A 34 23.46 1.34 22.57
CA PHE A 34 22.08 1.65 22.97
C PHE A 34 21.33 2.38 21.87
N LEU A 35 21.94 3.37 21.21
CA LEU A 35 21.33 4.07 20.08
C LEU A 35 20.95 3.11 18.93
N LEU A 36 21.75 2.08 18.68
CA LEU A 36 21.46 1.08 17.64
C LEU A 36 20.36 0.10 18.07
N SER A 37 20.23 -0.18 19.37
CA SER A 37 19.20 -1.09 19.92
C SER A 37 17.86 -0.40 20.15
N ASP A 38 17.89 0.84 20.64
CA ASP A 38 16.73 1.66 21.03
C ASP A 38 16.96 3.09 20.51
N PRO A 39 16.76 3.31 19.20
CA PRO A 39 17.13 4.55 18.51
C PRO A 39 16.33 5.76 18.95
N ASN A 40 15.12 5.57 19.48
CA ASN A 40 14.31 6.64 20.05
C ASN A 40 13.29 6.04 21.04
N PRO A 41 12.62 6.88 21.87
CA PRO A 41 11.69 6.39 22.88
C PRO A 41 10.44 5.66 22.33
N LEU A 42 10.17 5.75 21.03
CA LEU A 42 8.95 5.23 20.43
C LEU A 42 9.14 3.90 19.70
N MET A 43 10.38 3.46 19.44
CA MET A 43 10.64 2.25 18.66
C MET A 43 12.00 1.61 18.96
N SER A 44 12.07 0.29 18.82
CA SER A 44 13.34 -0.45 18.87
C SER A 44 14.11 -0.33 17.54
N GLY A 45 15.38 -0.73 17.57
CA GLY A 45 16.27 -0.76 16.40
C GLY A 45 15.75 -1.66 15.28
N GLN A 46 15.13 -2.79 15.65
CA GLN A 46 14.43 -3.65 14.69
C GLN A 46 13.31 -2.89 13.96
N MET A 47 12.44 -2.21 14.72
CA MET A 47 11.33 -1.45 14.14
C MET A 47 11.81 -0.30 13.25
N LEU A 48 12.92 0.36 13.64
CA LEU A 48 13.56 1.38 12.81
C LEU A 48 14.03 0.78 11.47
N GLN A 49 14.74 -0.34 11.50
CA GLN A 49 15.24 -1.01 10.29
C GLN A 49 14.09 -1.44 9.38
N GLU A 50 13.05 -2.06 9.94
CA GLU A 50 11.85 -2.47 9.19
C GLU A 50 11.18 -1.27 8.53
N LYS A 51 11.03 -0.16 9.25
CA LYS A 51 10.42 1.07 8.74
C LYS A 51 11.27 1.71 7.64
N MET A 52 12.58 1.78 7.81
CA MET A 52 13.51 2.33 6.83
C MET A 52 13.55 1.50 5.54
N ILE A 53 13.62 0.17 5.65
CA ILE A 53 13.60 -0.73 4.48
C ILE A 53 12.25 -0.68 3.77
N THR A 54 11.15 -0.59 4.51
CA THR A 54 9.82 -0.46 3.90
C THR A 54 9.73 0.82 3.08
N GLN A 55 10.21 1.95 3.61
CA GLN A 55 10.28 3.20 2.85
C GLN A 55 11.19 3.07 1.63
N LEU A 56 12.36 2.43 1.79
CA LEU A 56 13.31 2.23 0.70
C LEU A 56 12.73 1.38 -0.43
N GLU A 57 12.01 0.30 -0.13
CA GLU A 57 11.44 -0.55 -1.18
C GLU A 57 10.21 0.09 -1.85
N LEU A 58 9.47 0.96 -1.14
CA LEU A 58 8.33 1.69 -1.69
C LEU A 58 8.77 2.85 -2.60
N ASN A 59 9.72 3.64 -2.13
CA ASN A 59 10.06 4.93 -2.72
C ASN A 59 11.46 4.97 -3.36
N ASN A 60 12.22 3.88 -3.28
CA ASN A 60 13.66 3.80 -3.58
C ASN A 60 14.52 4.83 -2.80
N ASN A 61 13.93 5.46 -1.79
CA ASN A 61 14.52 6.44 -0.92
C ASN A 61 13.98 6.23 0.50
N ALA A 62 14.85 6.24 1.51
CA ALA A 62 14.46 6.27 2.91
C ALA A 62 15.34 7.23 3.69
N PHE A 63 14.72 7.99 4.61
CA PHE A 63 15.38 9.05 5.35
C PHE A 63 15.21 8.85 6.85
N ALA A 64 16.27 9.10 7.61
CA ALA A 64 16.19 9.24 9.06
C ALA A 64 17.01 10.44 9.53
N PHE A 65 16.45 11.23 10.42
CA PHE A 65 17.13 12.35 11.07
C PHE A 65 17.90 11.87 12.29
N VAL A 66 19.17 12.28 12.39
CA VAL A 66 20.00 12.02 13.57
C VAL A 66 19.97 13.25 14.46
N GLN A 67 19.34 13.12 15.62
CA GLN A 67 19.28 14.16 16.62
C GLN A 67 20.55 14.12 17.48
N ASN A 68 21.32 15.20 17.45
CA ASN A 68 22.53 15.33 18.25
C ASN A 68 22.29 16.14 19.54
N ASP A 69 23.07 15.88 20.57
CA ASP A 69 23.14 16.73 21.77
C ASP A 69 23.97 18.01 21.54
N ALA A 70 24.10 18.83 22.58
CA ALA A 70 24.88 20.07 22.54
C ALA A 70 26.39 19.85 22.26
N ASN A 71 26.90 18.64 22.48
CA ASN A 71 28.29 18.27 22.22
C ASN A 71 28.47 17.61 20.84
N GLY A 72 27.40 17.48 20.05
CA GLY A 72 27.43 16.86 18.74
C GLY A 72 27.32 15.33 18.75
N MET A 73 27.01 14.72 19.90
CA MET A 73 26.84 13.26 20.02
C MET A 73 25.40 12.83 19.65
N PRO A 74 25.22 11.75 18.88
CA PRO A 74 23.91 11.34 18.38
C PRO A 74 23.04 10.69 19.46
N THR A 75 21.98 11.37 19.88
CA THR A 75 21.04 10.96 20.94
C THR A 75 19.85 10.14 20.47
N ALA A 76 19.37 10.39 19.24
CA ALA A 76 18.24 9.68 18.71
C ALA A 76 18.29 9.61 17.19
N ILE A 77 17.69 8.56 16.62
CA ILE A 77 17.49 8.39 15.19
C ILE A 77 15.99 8.32 14.91
N TRP A 78 15.49 9.28 14.13
CA TRP A 78 14.08 9.44 13.81
C TRP A 78 13.82 9.15 12.33
N PRO A 79 13.10 8.08 11.98
CA PRO A 79 12.74 7.84 10.59
C PRO A 79 11.74 8.89 10.10
N ILE A 80 12.03 9.51 8.97
CA ILE A 80 11.18 10.54 8.38
C ILE A 80 10.32 9.89 7.30
N VAL A 81 9.00 9.97 7.48
CA VAL A 81 8.01 9.58 6.47
C VAL A 81 7.37 10.85 5.93
N ALA A 82 7.95 11.39 4.87
CA ALA A 82 7.49 12.59 4.19
C ALA A 82 6.72 12.23 2.92
N ASN A 83 5.80 13.10 2.50
CA ASN A 83 5.08 12.97 1.23
C ASN A 83 6.01 13.29 0.05
N SER A 84 6.87 14.28 0.23
CA SER A 84 7.88 14.66 -0.76
C SER A 84 9.11 15.24 -0.05
N VAL A 85 10.24 15.16 -0.75
CA VAL A 85 11.53 15.68 -0.30
C VAL A 85 12.12 16.51 -1.43
N GLU A 86 12.69 17.65 -1.07
CA GLU A 86 13.35 18.56 -2.01
C GLU A 86 14.78 18.81 -1.52
N ALA A 87 15.74 18.65 -2.42
CA ALA A 87 17.14 19.01 -2.18
C ALA A 87 17.32 20.49 -2.49
N ILE A 88 17.77 21.26 -1.50
CA ILE A 88 18.06 22.69 -1.63
C ILE A 88 19.52 22.95 -1.28
N GLN A 89 20.16 23.88 -1.98
CA GLN A 89 21.53 24.32 -1.68
C GLN A 89 21.51 25.78 -1.22
N ASP A 90 22.38 26.11 -0.27
CA ASP A 90 22.63 27.50 0.10
C ASP A 90 23.64 28.17 -0.84
N ASN A 91 23.86 29.47 -0.65
CA ASN A 91 24.83 30.26 -1.44
C ASN A 91 26.30 29.83 -1.22
N GLN A 92 26.56 28.96 -0.24
CA GLN A 92 27.89 28.42 0.08
C GLN A 92 28.08 27.00 -0.47
N GLY A 93 27.05 26.42 -1.11
CA GLY A 93 27.07 25.07 -1.66
C GLY A 93 26.73 23.96 -0.65
N ASN A 94 26.28 24.30 0.57
CA ASN A 94 25.85 23.30 1.54
C ASN A 94 24.48 22.74 1.16
N LEU A 95 24.37 21.41 1.18
CA LEU A 95 23.15 20.68 0.83
C LEU A 95 22.23 20.52 2.04
N TYR A 96 20.96 20.83 1.84
CA TYR A 96 19.88 20.63 2.79
C TYR A 96 18.75 19.83 2.15
N LEU A 97 18.03 19.08 2.96
CA LEU A 97 16.81 18.39 2.56
C LEU A 97 15.61 19.04 3.24
N LYS A 98 14.64 19.45 2.42
CA LYS A 98 13.35 19.97 2.86
C LYS A 98 12.31 18.86 2.72
N PHE A 99 11.71 18.49 3.85
CA PHE A 99 10.70 17.45 3.97
C PHE A 99 9.32 18.08 4.08
N TYR A 100 8.38 17.61 3.24
CA TYR A 100 6.97 17.98 3.31
C TYR A 100 6.19 16.88 4.01
N MET A 101 5.74 17.15 5.24
CA MET A 101 5.10 16.16 6.10
C MET A 101 3.60 16.02 5.79
N PRO A 102 2.96 14.87 6.10
CA PRO A 102 1.52 14.66 5.91
C PRO A 102 0.64 15.68 6.65
N ASN A 103 1.12 16.27 7.73
CA ASN A 103 0.43 17.29 8.52
C ASN A 103 0.59 18.72 7.98
N ALA A 104 1.02 18.87 6.72
CA ALA A 104 1.31 20.14 6.04
C ALA A 104 2.45 20.98 6.67
N GLN A 105 3.21 20.43 7.63
CA GLN A 105 4.42 21.08 8.12
C GLN A 105 5.62 20.76 7.23
N THR A 106 6.58 21.68 7.24
CA THR A 106 7.85 21.50 6.53
C THR A 106 9.01 21.54 7.50
N TYR A 107 9.94 20.60 7.36
CA TYR A 107 11.18 20.57 8.14
C TYR A 107 12.37 20.61 7.19
N ILE A 108 13.42 21.35 7.55
CA ILE A 108 14.64 21.46 6.76
C ILE A 108 15.79 20.98 7.63
N PHE A 109 16.54 20.00 7.13
CA PHE A 109 17.71 19.45 7.82
C PHE A 109 18.93 19.50 6.90
N PRO A 110 20.13 19.77 7.44
CA PRO A 110 21.35 19.63 6.66
C PRO A 110 21.54 18.16 6.26
N TYR A 111 22.01 17.92 5.04
CA TYR A 111 22.17 16.55 4.53
C TYR A 111 23.12 15.72 5.42
N SER A 112 24.10 16.36 6.05
CA SER A 112 25.05 15.72 6.99
C SER A 112 24.41 15.16 8.26
N GLN A 113 23.19 15.57 8.61
CA GLN A 113 22.44 15.06 9.77
C GLN A 113 21.33 14.08 9.37
N VAL A 114 21.23 13.74 8.08
CA VAL A 114 20.22 12.82 7.56
C VAL A 114 20.91 11.56 7.06
N ILE A 115 20.48 10.41 7.60
CA ILE A 115 20.76 9.12 7.01
C ILE A 115 19.85 8.98 5.79
N HIS A 116 20.44 8.88 4.61
CA HIS A 116 19.73 8.67 3.35
C HIS A 116 20.12 7.31 2.77
N LEU A 117 19.16 6.39 2.71
CA LEU A 117 19.27 5.15 1.95
C LEU A 117 18.64 5.35 0.58
N ARG A 118 19.38 5.02 -0.47
CA ARG A 118 18.92 5.16 -1.87
C ARG A 118 19.15 3.88 -2.65
N LYS A 119 18.26 3.62 -3.59
CA LYS A 119 18.29 2.47 -4.50
C LYS A 119 18.03 2.96 -5.92
N ASP A 120 18.64 2.31 -6.92
CA ASP A 120 18.38 2.58 -8.34
C ASP A 120 18.49 4.08 -8.73
N PHE A 121 19.56 4.76 -8.28
CA PHE A 121 19.80 6.21 -8.46
C PHE A 121 20.62 6.56 -9.72
N ASN A 122 20.40 5.87 -10.84
CA ASN A 122 21.29 6.01 -12.01
C ASN A 122 21.11 7.35 -12.78
N LYS A 123 19.92 7.95 -12.73
CA LYS A 123 19.59 9.17 -13.49
C LYS A 123 19.66 10.46 -12.67
N ASP A 124 19.60 10.34 -11.35
CA ASP A 124 19.55 11.45 -10.40
C ASP A 124 20.73 11.30 -9.42
N GLU A 125 21.50 12.37 -9.22
CA GLU A 125 22.72 12.34 -8.41
C GLU A 125 22.43 12.21 -6.91
N ILE A 126 21.20 12.56 -6.49
CA ILE A 126 20.78 12.65 -5.09
C ILE A 126 19.77 11.55 -4.77
N PHE A 127 18.69 11.41 -5.54
CA PHE A 127 17.55 10.52 -5.22
C PHE A 127 17.52 9.22 -6.04
N GLY A 128 16.93 8.17 -5.48
CA GLY A 128 16.56 6.94 -6.18
C GLY A 128 15.36 7.13 -7.12
N GLU A 129 15.31 6.37 -8.21
CA GLU A 129 14.21 6.41 -9.19
C GLU A 129 12.90 5.91 -8.58
N SER A 130 11.76 6.58 -8.79
CA SER A 130 10.48 6.06 -8.29
C SER A 130 10.07 4.79 -9.04
N ASN A 131 9.63 3.76 -8.31
CA ASN A 131 9.05 2.55 -8.91
C ASN A 131 7.67 2.79 -9.54
N GLY A 132 7.00 3.90 -9.19
CA GLY A 132 5.61 4.19 -9.59
C GLY A 132 5.39 4.23 -11.11
N PRO A 133 6.15 5.03 -11.88
CA PRO A 133 6.01 5.10 -13.33
C PRO A 133 6.24 3.76 -14.04
N THR A 134 7.15 2.92 -13.52
CA THR A 134 7.48 1.61 -14.09
C THR A 134 6.42 0.55 -13.76
N LEU A 135 5.76 0.66 -12.60
CA LEU A 135 4.76 -0.31 -12.14
C LEU A 135 3.31 0.07 -12.49
N ALA A 136 3.04 1.32 -12.87
CA ALA A 136 1.70 1.80 -13.20
C ALA A 136 0.98 0.97 -14.28
N PRO A 137 1.62 0.58 -15.40
CA PRO A 137 0.97 -0.25 -16.42
C PRO A 137 0.57 -1.64 -15.89
N LEU A 138 1.37 -2.21 -14.99
CA LEU A 138 1.07 -3.52 -14.38
C LEU A 138 -0.09 -3.42 -13.38
N MET A 139 -0.14 -2.35 -12.58
CA MET A 139 -1.24 -2.11 -11.64
C MET A 139 -2.57 -1.83 -12.36
N GLU A 140 -2.55 -1.15 -13.49
CA GLU A 140 -3.73 -0.94 -14.34
C GLU A 140 -4.29 -2.27 -14.86
N ILE A 141 -3.43 -3.20 -15.29
CA ILE A 141 -3.84 -4.54 -15.74
C ILE A 141 -4.46 -5.34 -14.59
N VAL A 142 -3.83 -5.35 -13.40
CA VAL A 142 -4.35 -6.07 -12.22
C VAL A 142 -5.71 -5.50 -11.81
N THR A 143 -5.82 -4.17 -11.71
CA THR A 143 -7.06 -3.49 -11.35
C THR A 143 -8.18 -3.78 -12.36
N THR A 144 -7.87 -3.75 -13.66
CA THR A 144 -8.83 -4.06 -14.72
C THR A 144 -9.25 -5.53 -14.68
N THR A 145 -8.34 -6.45 -14.36
CA THR A 145 -8.64 -7.88 -14.21
C THR A 145 -9.58 -8.12 -13.04
N ASP A 146 -9.29 -7.54 -11.87
CA ASP A 146 -10.14 -7.65 -10.68
C ASP A 146 -11.52 -7.05 -10.92
N GLN A 147 -11.58 -5.88 -11.57
CA GLN A 147 -12.85 -5.26 -11.99
C GLN A 147 -13.60 -6.12 -13.01
N GLY A 148 -12.89 -6.77 -13.93
CA GLY A 148 -13.44 -7.70 -14.90
C GLY A 148 -14.07 -8.92 -14.24
N ILE A 149 -13.41 -9.50 -13.24
CA ILE A 149 -13.96 -10.62 -12.44
C ILE A 149 -15.19 -10.18 -11.66
N VAL A 150 -15.12 -9.05 -10.94
CA VAL A 150 -16.26 -8.52 -10.18
C VAL A 150 -17.44 -8.18 -11.09
N SER A 151 -17.17 -7.59 -12.25
CA SER A 151 -18.20 -7.27 -13.24
C SER A 151 -18.78 -8.52 -13.88
N ALA A 152 -17.96 -9.54 -14.16
CA ALA A 152 -18.42 -10.84 -14.65
C ALA A 152 -19.30 -11.55 -13.62
N ILE A 153 -18.97 -11.51 -12.32
CA ILE A 153 -19.81 -12.07 -11.26
C ILE A 153 -21.14 -11.31 -11.13
N LYS A 154 -21.11 -9.97 -11.21
CA LYS A 154 -22.33 -9.15 -11.17
C LYS A 154 -23.21 -9.34 -12.41
N ASN A 155 -22.60 -9.44 -13.59
CA ASN A 155 -23.30 -9.56 -14.87
C ASN A 155 -23.65 -11.00 -15.24
N SER A 156 -23.02 -12.04 -14.68
CA SER A 156 -23.48 -13.43 -14.84
C SER A 156 -24.83 -13.68 -14.14
N ALA A 157 -25.35 -12.69 -13.41
CA ALA A 157 -26.70 -12.66 -12.86
C ALA A 157 -27.69 -11.80 -13.68
N ALA A 158 -27.24 -11.14 -14.76
CA ALA A 158 -28.05 -10.22 -15.54
C ALA A 158 -28.91 -10.98 -16.58
N VAL A 159 -30.19 -11.13 -16.25
CA VAL A 159 -31.27 -11.78 -17.03
C VAL A 159 -31.19 -13.31 -17.07
N ARG A 160 -31.77 -13.95 -16.05
CA ARG A 160 -31.94 -15.42 -15.99
C ARG A 160 -33.20 -15.92 -16.70
N TRP A 161 -34.18 -15.05 -16.93
CA TRP A 161 -35.52 -15.42 -17.40
C TRP A 161 -36.06 -14.42 -18.40
N LEU A 162 -36.62 -14.92 -19.50
CA LEU A 162 -37.37 -14.16 -20.49
C LEU A 162 -38.85 -14.59 -20.43
N LEU A 163 -39.71 -13.62 -20.13
CA LEU A 163 -41.17 -13.81 -20.11
C LEU A 163 -41.76 -13.35 -21.44
N LYS A 164 -42.39 -14.27 -22.17
CA LYS A 164 -43.13 -13.99 -23.38
C LYS A 164 -44.63 -14.06 -23.08
N PHE A 165 -45.32 -12.96 -23.31
CA PHE A 165 -46.76 -12.87 -23.12
C PHE A 165 -47.48 -13.05 -24.46
N ASN A 166 -48.41 -13.99 -24.53
CA ASN A 166 -49.09 -14.37 -25.78
C ASN A 166 -50.33 -13.50 -26.09
N THR A 167 -50.62 -12.50 -25.26
CA THR A 167 -51.71 -11.53 -25.46
C THR A 167 -51.15 -10.11 -25.52
N ALA A 168 -51.74 -9.27 -26.37
CA ALA A 168 -51.34 -7.87 -26.46
C ALA A 168 -51.67 -7.15 -25.14
N MET A 169 -50.63 -6.77 -24.40
CA MET A 169 -50.74 -6.05 -23.13
C MET A 169 -50.10 -4.66 -23.24
N ARG A 170 -50.58 -3.74 -22.41
CA ARG A 170 -49.97 -2.41 -22.30
C ARG A 170 -48.61 -2.52 -21.59
N PRO A 171 -47.65 -1.64 -21.90
CA PRO A 171 -46.32 -1.66 -21.28
C PRO A 171 -46.34 -1.68 -19.73
N GLU A 172 -47.27 -0.95 -19.13
CA GLU A 172 -47.45 -0.89 -17.67
C GLU A 172 -47.86 -2.25 -17.07
N ASP A 173 -48.72 -3.00 -17.78
CA ASP A 173 -49.19 -4.31 -17.35
C ASP A 173 -48.09 -5.37 -17.50
N ILE A 174 -47.23 -5.24 -18.53
CA ILE A 174 -46.05 -6.10 -18.73
C ILE A 174 -45.05 -5.91 -17.59
N GLU A 175 -44.76 -4.67 -17.20
CA GLU A 175 -43.83 -4.38 -16.11
C GLU A 175 -44.37 -4.89 -14.77
N LYS A 176 -45.66 -4.67 -14.51
CA LYS A 176 -46.34 -5.15 -13.29
C LYS A 176 -46.30 -6.68 -13.18
N ASN A 177 -46.62 -7.39 -14.27
CA ASN A 177 -46.62 -8.86 -14.27
C ASN A 177 -45.20 -9.43 -14.18
N THR A 178 -44.21 -8.78 -14.81
CA THR A 178 -42.79 -9.14 -14.67
C THR A 178 -42.31 -8.96 -13.23
N LYS A 179 -42.65 -7.83 -12.58
CA LYS A 179 -42.33 -7.59 -11.16
C LYS A 179 -42.99 -8.60 -10.23
N ALA A 180 -44.25 -8.95 -10.49
CA ALA A 180 -44.96 -9.99 -9.74
C ALA A 180 -44.28 -11.36 -9.88
N PHE A 181 -43.86 -11.74 -11.09
CA PHE A 181 -43.12 -12.98 -11.34
C PHE A 181 -41.77 -13.00 -10.61
N VAL A 182 -41.00 -11.90 -10.65
CA VAL A 182 -39.73 -11.79 -9.90
C VAL A 182 -39.97 -11.93 -8.40
N ALA A 183 -41.00 -11.29 -7.86
CA ALA A 183 -41.32 -11.35 -6.43
C ALA A 183 -41.75 -12.76 -5.99
N SER A 184 -42.56 -13.45 -6.79
CA SER A 184 -43.10 -14.77 -6.46
C SER A 184 -42.12 -15.91 -6.71
N TYR A 185 -41.21 -15.80 -7.68
CA TYR A 185 -40.39 -16.94 -8.13
C TYR A 185 -38.88 -16.72 -8.06
N LEU A 186 -38.38 -15.48 -7.96
CA LEU A 186 -36.94 -15.16 -7.95
C LEU A 186 -36.43 -14.62 -6.61
N GLN A 187 -37.31 -14.34 -5.65
CA GLN A 187 -36.94 -13.92 -4.28
C GLN A 187 -36.64 -15.08 -3.32
N THR A 188 -36.47 -16.31 -3.83
CA THR A 188 -36.14 -17.54 -3.08
C THR A 188 -34.74 -17.58 -2.46
N GLN A 189 -33.96 -16.50 -2.54
CA GLN A 189 -32.67 -16.43 -1.84
C GLN A 189 -32.75 -16.08 -0.35
N LYS A 190 -33.95 -15.82 0.20
CA LYS A 190 -34.09 -15.49 1.64
C LYS A 190 -34.74 -16.54 2.54
N ASP A 191 -35.55 -17.46 2.03
CA ASP A 191 -36.26 -18.42 2.89
C ASP A 191 -36.26 -19.85 2.33
N GLN A 192 -36.10 -20.82 3.23
CA GLN A 192 -35.62 -22.20 3.06
C GLN A 192 -36.47 -23.19 2.24
N ASP A 193 -37.45 -22.77 1.44
CA ASP A 193 -38.26 -23.68 0.62
C ASP A 193 -38.01 -23.48 -0.88
N SER A 194 -36.92 -24.07 -1.35
CA SER A 194 -36.56 -24.13 -2.78
C SER A 194 -37.53 -25.05 -3.53
N ILE A 195 -38.68 -24.53 -3.95
CA ILE A 195 -39.51 -25.18 -4.98
C ILE A 195 -38.85 -24.87 -6.33
N GLY A 196 -38.00 -25.78 -6.81
CA GLY A 196 -37.29 -25.69 -8.10
C GLY A 196 -38.19 -25.80 -9.34
N ALA A 197 -39.49 -25.51 -9.22
CA ALA A 197 -40.45 -25.54 -10.32
C ALA A 197 -41.52 -24.45 -10.12
N ALA A 198 -41.72 -23.61 -11.15
CA ALA A 198 -42.77 -22.61 -11.23
C ALA A 198 -43.74 -23.00 -12.36
N GLY A 199 -45.03 -23.11 -12.06
CA GLY A 199 -46.07 -23.32 -13.07
C GLY A 199 -46.46 -21.98 -13.72
N VAL A 200 -46.45 -21.93 -15.05
CA VAL A 200 -46.91 -20.75 -15.81
C VAL A 200 -48.35 -20.96 -16.29
N ASP A 201 -49.15 -19.89 -16.26
CA ASP A 201 -50.50 -19.87 -16.85
C ASP A 201 -50.39 -20.02 -18.38
N ALA A 202 -51.39 -20.61 -19.04
CA ALA A 202 -51.43 -20.88 -20.49
C ALA A 202 -51.24 -19.63 -21.38
N LYS A 203 -51.28 -18.43 -20.79
CA LYS A 203 -51.11 -17.13 -21.44
C LYS A 203 -49.67 -16.61 -21.43
N THR A 204 -48.77 -17.23 -20.67
CA THR A 204 -47.39 -16.75 -20.48
C THR A 204 -46.40 -17.89 -20.63
N ASP A 205 -45.41 -17.72 -21.51
CA ASP A 205 -44.28 -18.63 -21.66
C ASP A 205 -43.04 -18.06 -20.95
N ALA A 206 -42.47 -18.82 -20.02
CA ALA A 206 -41.22 -18.45 -19.34
C ALA A 206 -40.08 -19.31 -19.88
N THR A 207 -39.02 -18.67 -20.37
CA THR A 207 -37.81 -19.36 -20.84
C THR A 207 -36.63 -18.95 -19.98
N GLN A 208 -35.93 -19.93 -19.42
CA GLN A 208 -34.68 -19.68 -18.71
C GLN A 208 -33.58 -19.48 -19.74
N LEU A 209 -32.88 -18.34 -19.67
CA LEU A 209 -31.70 -18.12 -20.49
C LEU A 209 -30.53 -18.83 -19.79
N GLN A 210 -29.93 -19.80 -20.48
CA GLN A 210 -28.68 -20.40 -20.04
C GLN A 210 -27.53 -19.45 -20.45
N PRO A 211 -26.50 -19.31 -19.59
CA PRO A 211 -25.33 -18.49 -19.93
C PRO A 211 -24.59 -19.01 -21.16
#